data_AF-A0A956GW95-F1
#
_entry.id   AF-A0A956GW95-F1
#
_cell.length_a   1.000
_cell.length_b   1.000
_cell.length_c   1.000
_cell.angle_alpha   90.00
_cell.angle_beta   90.00
_cell.angle_gamma   90.00
#
_symmetry.space_group_name_H-M   'P 1'
#
loop_
_entity.id
_entity.type
_entity.pdbx_description
1 polymer ?
#
loop_
_entity_poly.entity_id
_entity_poly.type
_entity_poly.pdbx_seq_one_letter_code
_entity_poly.pdbx_strand_id
1 'polypeptide(L)'
;MLALAVPSVARAGGDDRHELPAVMALRHDGVARGVTVYLDPDGGTVTGGWDDAATGVSSIALGVAGERVTVPAWRGGARRWQQVVQCVRDRFAAFAIDVVTDRPAGDDYTLVLVGGRPSLFGYPSSVSGVAPYSGEVMRGAIAFVFSDVVESEVEQTCTGILHEVGHTLGLDHEYLCEDPMSYLWGCGEKRFQDQVAACGEEEERSCGNGEATQNSYRTLVAAVGLRAGDAAPVTRAPTPAPP
;
A
#
# COMPACT_ATOMS: atom_id res chain seq x y z
N MET A 1 50.70 20.91 14.53
CA MET A 1 49.24 21.07 14.43
C MET A 1 48.78 20.32 13.19
N LEU A 2 48.17 19.16 13.37
CA LEU A 2 47.76 18.24 12.30
C LEU A 2 46.33 18.59 11.88
N ALA A 3 46.12 18.94 10.61
CA ALA A 3 44.79 19.15 10.05
C ALA A 3 44.22 17.80 9.58
N LEU A 4 43.10 17.39 10.17
CA LEU A 4 42.33 16.22 9.74
C LEU A 4 41.47 16.61 8.53
N ALA A 5 41.73 15.98 7.39
CA ALA A 5 40.86 16.03 6.22
C ALA A 5 39.65 15.11 6.44
N VAL A 6 38.45 15.67 6.28
CA VAL A 6 37.21 14.89 6.25
C VAL A 6 36.99 14.40 4.81
N PRO A 7 36.80 13.09 4.56
CA PRO A 7 36.54 12.60 3.21
C PRO A 7 35.12 12.99 2.78
N SER A 8 35.04 13.53 1.57
CA SER A 8 33.79 13.84 0.88
C SER A 8 33.19 12.53 0.37
N VAL A 9 31.99 12.19 0.82
CA VAL A 9 31.25 11.02 0.32
C VAL A 9 30.60 11.40 -1.00
N ALA A 10 30.96 10.67 -2.05
CA ALA A 10 30.39 10.79 -3.39
C ALA A 10 28.89 10.47 -3.36
N ARG A 11 28.09 11.34 -3.98
CA ARG A 11 26.67 11.09 -4.27
C ARG A 11 26.57 10.09 -5.41
N ALA A 12 26.10 8.88 -5.12
CA ALA A 12 25.51 8.00 -6.13
C ALA A 12 24.09 8.51 -6.43
N GLY A 13 23.77 8.60 -7.72
CA GLY A 13 22.42 8.89 -8.22
C GLY A 13 21.56 7.63 -8.17
N GLY A 14 20.31 7.81 -7.75
CA GLY A 14 19.27 6.80 -7.59
C GLY A 14 18.07 7.52 -6.96
N ASP A 15 17.04 7.72 -7.76
CA ASP A 15 15.86 8.53 -7.45
C ASP A 15 14.84 7.66 -6.71
N ASP A 16 15.04 7.47 -5.39
CA ASP A 16 13.97 7.45 -4.39
C ASP A 16 14.53 7.10 -3.01
N ARG A 17 14.59 8.11 -2.14
CA ARG A 17 15.00 7.98 -0.74
C ARG A 17 13.76 7.87 0.14
N HIS A 18 13.08 6.72 0.21
CA HIS A 18 11.98 6.56 1.17
C HIS A 18 11.90 5.18 1.82
N GLU A 19 13.06 4.62 2.18
CA GLU A 19 13.10 3.74 3.36
C GLU A 19 13.17 4.64 4.61
N LEU A 20 12.02 4.90 5.23
CA LEU A 20 12.05 5.27 6.65
C LEU A 20 12.73 4.10 7.39
N PRO A 21 13.69 4.34 8.30
CA PRO A 21 14.31 3.25 9.04
C PRO A 21 13.21 2.41 9.68
N ALA A 22 13.25 1.10 9.46
CA ALA A 22 12.41 0.12 10.14
C ALA A 22 12.61 0.27 11.66
N VAL A 23 11.82 1.12 12.30
CA VAL A 23 11.76 1.24 13.75
C VAL A 23 10.34 0.93 14.22
N MET A 24 10.20 -0.33 14.63
CA MET A 24 9.35 -0.78 15.72
C MET A 24 7.84 -0.54 15.54
N ALA A 25 7.25 -1.18 14.53
CA ALA A 25 5.94 -1.80 14.75
C ALA A 25 6.14 -2.98 15.72
N LEU A 26 5.29 -3.10 16.74
CA LEU A 26 4.67 -4.37 17.17
C LEU A 26 3.95 -4.24 18.53
N ARG A 27 2.66 -4.60 18.53
CA ARG A 27 2.15 -5.60 19.47
C ARG A 27 1.49 -6.72 18.66
N HIS A 28 2.07 -7.91 18.83
CA HIS A 28 1.72 -9.17 18.17
C HIS A 28 0.56 -9.85 18.93
N ASP A 29 -0.49 -10.26 18.23
CA ASP A 29 -1.41 -11.31 18.67
C ASP A 29 -1.60 -12.31 17.51
N GLY A 30 -0.93 -13.45 17.64
CA GLY A 30 -0.69 -14.44 16.58
C GLY A 30 -1.86 -15.37 16.26
N VAL A 31 -2.94 -14.84 15.69
CA VAL A 31 -3.89 -15.64 14.89
C VAL A 31 -4.32 -14.80 13.70
N ALA A 32 -4.33 -15.38 12.49
CA ALA A 32 -4.97 -14.80 11.32
C ALA A 32 -6.41 -14.41 11.67
N ARG A 33 -6.59 -13.13 11.96
CA ARG A 33 -7.89 -12.50 12.21
C ARG A 33 -8.14 -11.61 11.02
N GLY A 34 -9.33 -11.74 10.44
CA GLY A 34 -9.72 -10.90 9.33
C GLY A 34 -9.47 -9.42 9.63
N VAL A 35 -9.19 -8.66 8.57
CA VAL A 35 -8.87 -7.23 8.66
C VAL A 35 -10.02 -6.43 8.09
N THR A 36 -10.35 -5.31 8.71
CA THR A 36 -11.27 -4.33 8.13
C THR A 36 -10.48 -3.26 7.40
N VAL A 37 -10.87 -2.97 6.16
CA VAL A 37 -10.34 -1.87 5.36
C VAL A 37 -11.46 -0.87 5.14
N TYR A 38 -11.31 0.34 5.69
CA TYR A 38 -12.23 1.45 5.49
C TYR A 38 -11.76 2.33 4.35
N LEU A 39 -12.56 2.41 3.30
CA LEU A 39 -12.33 3.30 2.16
C LEU A 39 -13.10 4.61 2.37
N ASP A 40 -12.37 5.71 2.50
CA ASP A 40 -12.95 7.03 2.78
C ASP A 40 -12.78 7.97 1.57
N PRO A 41 -13.87 8.28 0.85
CA PRO A 41 -13.85 9.24 -0.27
C PRO A 41 -14.06 10.69 0.17
N ASP A 42 -14.42 10.95 1.42
CA ASP A 42 -14.81 12.29 1.87
C ASP A 42 -13.59 13.18 2.15
N GLY A 43 -12.40 12.58 2.16
CA GLY A 43 -11.17 13.23 2.56
C GLY A 43 -11.18 13.50 4.07
N GLY A 44 -10.26 14.34 4.54
CA GLY A 44 -10.17 14.61 5.96
C GLY A 44 -8.88 15.29 6.34
N THR A 45 -8.68 15.47 7.64
CA THR A 45 -7.41 15.97 8.17
C THR A 45 -6.72 14.86 8.94
N VAL A 46 -5.46 14.62 8.58
CA VAL A 46 -4.56 13.77 9.35
C VAL A 46 -3.49 14.60 10.05
N THR A 47 -2.98 14.08 11.16
CA THR A 47 -1.83 14.66 11.87
C THR A 47 -0.66 13.70 11.88
N GLY A 48 0.57 14.23 11.88
CA GLY A 48 1.78 13.43 11.98
C GLY A 48 1.87 12.71 13.33
N GLY A 49 2.18 11.41 13.31
CA GLY A 49 2.40 10.61 14.52
C GLY A 49 2.47 9.12 14.22
N TRP A 50 2.31 8.30 15.27
CA TRP A 50 2.12 6.87 15.11
C TRP A 50 0.75 6.58 14.50
N ASP A 51 0.70 5.64 13.55
CA ASP A 51 -0.53 5.36 12.83
C ASP A 51 -1.67 4.96 13.78
N ASP A 52 -2.77 5.71 13.70
CA ASP A 52 -4.03 5.47 14.37
C ASP A 52 -5.17 5.99 13.47
N ALA A 53 -5.72 5.06 12.69
CA ALA A 53 -6.83 5.29 11.78
C ALA A 53 -8.11 5.82 12.48
N ALA A 54 -8.32 5.49 13.76
CA ALA A 54 -9.49 5.94 14.52
C ALA A 54 -9.41 7.41 14.91
N THR A 55 -8.20 7.94 15.11
CA THR A 55 -7.99 9.35 15.46
C THR A 55 -7.37 10.20 14.34
N GLY A 56 -7.03 9.59 13.20
CA GLY A 56 -6.48 10.30 12.04
C GLY A 56 -5.01 10.68 12.22
N VAL A 57 -4.26 9.89 12.97
CA VAL A 57 -2.81 10.09 13.13
C VAL A 57 -2.09 9.20 12.12
N SER A 58 -1.18 9.76 11.34
CA SER A 58 -0.46 9.03 10.29
C SER A 58 1.05 9.25 10.36
N SER A 59 1.79 8.16 10.19
CA SER A 59 3.25 8.18 10.06
C SER A 59 3.71 8.88 8.78
N ILE A 60 2.92 8.83 7.70
CA ILE A 60 3.19 9.53 6.44
C ILE A 60 3.09 11.06 6.58
N ALA A 61 2.26 11.54 7.52
CA ALA A 61 2.15 12.97 7.81
C ALA A 61 3.28 13.51 8.72
N LEU A 62 4.15 12.63 9.25
CA LEU A 62 5.32 13.04 10.03
C LEU A 62 6.29 13.82 9.15
N GLY A 63 6.82 14.92 9.67
CA GLY A 63 7.81 15.75 8.96
C GLY A 63 7.22 16.66 7.87
N VAL A 64 5.93 16.55 7.56
CA VAL A 64 5.23 17.56 6.75
C VAL A 64 5.14 18.86 7.57
N ALA A 65 5.30 20.02 6.90
CA ALA A 65 5.28 21.32 7.59
C ALA A 65 3.98 21.51 8.38
N GLY A 66 4.12 21.67 9.71
CA GLY A 66 2.98 21.81 10.63
C GLY A 66 2.31 20.48 11.03
N GLU A 67 2.86 19.33 10.60
CA GLU A 67 2.43 17.97 10.95
C GLU A 67 0.92 17.76 10.85
N ARG A 68 0.28 18.44 9.90
CA ARG A 68 -1.16 18.40 9.69
C ARG A 68 -1.44 18.56 8.21
N VAL A 69 -2.10 17.57 7.62
CA VAL A 69 -2.41 17.54 6.19
C VAL A 69 -3.91 17.39 6.01
N THR A 70 -4.50 18.27 5.20
CA THR A 70 -5.91 18.16 4.81
C THR A 70 -6.00 17.59 3.40
N VAL A 71 -6.53 16.38 3.29
CA VAL A 71 -6.78 15.66 2.05
C VAL A 71 -8.16 16.07 1.53
N PRO A 72 -8.27 16.68 0.33
CA PRO A 72 -9.55 16.95 -0.30
C PRO A 72 -10.32 15.66 -0.61
N ALA A 73 -11.65 15.74 -0.61
CA ALA A 73 -12.53 14.65 -1.03
C ALA A 73 -12.27 14.18 -2.48
N TRP A 74 -12.60 12.91 -2.73
CA TRP A 74 -12.73 12.31 -4.05
C TRP A 74 -13.64 13.13 -4.97
N ARG A 75 -13.22 13.31 -6.23
CA ARG A 75 -13.93 14.16 -7.21
C ARG A 75 -14.59 13.40 -8.35
N GLY A 76 -14.37 12.08 -8.46
CA GLY A 76 -14.96 11.25 -9.51
C GLY A 76 -16.47 11.01 -9.41
N GLY A 77 -17.11 11.50 -8.34
CA GLY A 77 -18.54 11.36 -8.09
C GLY A 77 -18.96 9.96 -7.60
N ALA A 78 -20.19 9.87 -7.07
CA ALA A 78 -20.69 8.69 -6.38
C ALA A 78 -20.72 7.43 -7.25
N ARG A 79 -21.06 7.55 -8.54
CA ARG A 79 -21.12 6.40 -9.46
C ARG A 79 -19.74 5.76 -9.64
N ARG A 80 -18.70 6.54 -9.92
CA ARG A 80 -17.34 6.01 -10.05
C ARG A 80 -16.81 5.49 -8.73
N TRP A 81 -17.13 6.15 -7.62
CA TRP A 81 -16.79 5.65 -6.30
C TRP A 81 -17.35 4.24 -6.03
N GLN A 82 -18.63 4.00 -6.34
CA GLN A 82 -19.22 2.66 -6.23
C GLN A 82 -18.50 1.63 -7.09
N GLN A 83 -18.02 2.01 -8.28
CA GLN A 83 -17.25 1.12 -9.15
C GLN A 83 -15.87 0.80 -8.55
N VAL A 84 -15.19 1.79 -7.95
CA VAL A 84 -13.92 1.59 -7.23
C VAL A 84 -14.13 0.62 -6.06
N VAL A 85 -15.13 0.87 -5.22
CA VAL A 85 -15.44 0.01 -4.06
C VAL A 85 -15.75 -1.42 -4.49
N GLN A 86 -16.52 -1.60 -5.57
CA GLN A 86 -16.82 -2.93 -6.11
C GLN A 86 -15.55 -3.62 -6.62
N CYS A 87 -14.70 -2.90 -7.38
CA CYS A 87 -13.44 -3.44 -7.86
C CYS A 87 -12.55 -3.91 -6.71
N VAL A 88 -12.38 -3.10 -5.66
CA VAL A 88 -11.56 -3.46 -4.49
C VAL A 88 -12.13 -4.70 -3.79
N ARG A 89 -13.46 -4.77 -3.60
CA ARG A 89 -14.14 -5.95 -3.03
C ARG A 89 -13.91 -7.21 -3.86
N ASP A 90 -14.03 -7.10 -5.18
CA ASP A 90 -13.85 -8.24 -6.10
C ASP A 90 -12.41 -8.75 -6.12
N ARG A 91 -11.43 -7.85 -5.93
CA ARG A 91 -9.99 -8.16 -5.95
C ARG A 91 -9.49 -8.71 -4.62
N PHE A 92 -10.15 -8.35 -3.51
CA PHE A 92 -9.89 -8.94 -2.19
C PHE A 92 -10.81 -10.13 -1.83
N ALA A 93 -11.71 -10.55 -2.72
CA ALA A 93 -12.79 -11.49 -2.40
C ALA A 93 -12.32 -12.79 -1.71
N ALA A 94 -11.17 -13.32 -2.10
CA ALA A 94 -10.62 -14.57 -1.57
C ALA A 94 -10.10 -14.46 -0.12
N PHE A 95 -9.80 -13.26 0.36
CA PHE A 95 -9.15 -13.03 1.65
C PHE A 95 -10.18 -12.63 2.71
N ALA A 96 -9.88 -12.92 3.97
CA ALA A 96 -10.68 -12.46 5.11
C ALA A 96 -10.48 -10.95 5.36
N ILE A 97 -10.76 -10.14 4.35
CA ILE A 97 -10.66 -8.68 4.39
C ILE A 97 -12.04 -8.10 4.14
N ASP A 98 -12.60 -7.41 5.13
CA ASP A 98 -13.88 -6.73 5.02
C ASP A 98 -13.67 -5.30 4.53
N VAL A 99 -14.09 -5.02 3.29
CA VAL A 99 -14.00 -3.70 2.67
C VAL A 99 -15.28 -2.92 2.93
N VAL A 100 -15.17 -1.90 3.78
CA VAL A 100 -16.29 -1.06 4.24
C VAL A 100 -16.14 0.38 3.76
N THR A 101 -17.27 1.07 3.64
CA THR A 101 -17.35 2.49 3.26
C THR A 101 -17.98 3.35 4.35
N ASP A 102 -18.43 2.73 5.43
CA ASP A 102 -18.86 3.39 6.65
C ASP A 102 -17.75 3.27 7.67
N ARG A 103 -17.42 4.37 8.35
CA ARG A 103 -16.35 4.41 9.34
C ARG A 103 -16.62 3.41 10.48
N PRO A 104 -15.69 2.46 10.75
CA PRO A 104 -15.82 1.57 11.90
C PRO A 104 -15.81 2.34 13.23
N ALA A 105 -16.49 1.80 14.25
CA ALA A 105 -16.54 2.40 15.58
C ALA A 105 -15.33 2.05 16.47
N GLY A 106 -14.59 0.98 16.15
CA GLY A 106 -13.37 0.56 16.85
C GLY A 106 -12.11 1.18 16.25
N ASP A 107 -10.94 0.69 16.64
CA ASP A 107 -9.61 1.12 16.21
C ASP A 107 -8.87 0.07 15.37
N ASP A 108 -9.43 -1.13 15.23
CA ASP A 108 -8.83 -2.24 14.49
C ASP A 108 -9.23 -2.24 13.00
N TYR A 109 -8.77 -1.22 12.27
CA TYR A 109 -8.96 -1.15 10.82
C TYR A 109 -7.84 -0.37 10.12
N THR A 110 -7.61 -0.66 8.84
CA THR A 110 -6.80 0.19 7.95
C THR A 110 -7.70 1.25 7.32
N LEU A 111 -7.30 2.52 7.38
CA LEU A 111 -7.95 3.61 6.66
C LEU A 111 -7.25 3.84 5.33
N VAL A 112 -8.03 3.96 4.25
CA VAL A 112 -7.55 4.44 2.96
C VAL A 112 -8.26 5.75 2.63
N LEU A 113 -7.51 6.87 2.70
CA LEU A 113 -8.01 8.17 2.27
C LEU A 113 -7.81 8.31 0.76
N VAL A 114 -8.91 8.47 0.02
CA VAL A 114 -8.88 8.58 -1.44
C VAL A 114 -9.23 10.00 -1.86
N GLY A 115 -8.23 10.75 -2.33
CA GLY A 115 -8.41 12.15 -2.66
C GLY A 115 -7.11 12.92 -2.83
N GLY A 116 -7.23 14.13 -3.37
CA GLY A 116 -6.11 15.09 -3.43
C GLY A 116 -4.92 14.62 -4.27
N ARG A 117 -3.77 15.21 -3.94
CA ARG A 117 -2.51 15.10 -4.68
C ARG A 117 -1.32 14.83 -3.75
N PRO A 118 -0.26 14.16 -4.24
CA PRO A 118 0.92 13.78 -3.45
C PRO A 118 1.67 14.97 -2.84
N SER A 119 1.64 16.14 -3.50
CA SER A 119 2.35 17.34 -3.02
C SER A 119 1.81 17.89 -1.70
N LEU A 120 0.65 17.44 -1.22
CA LEU A 120 0.15 17.72 0.13
C LEU A 120 1.06 17.14 1.23
N PHE A 121 1.78 16.07 0.91
CA PHE A 121 2.72 15.38 1.78
C PHE A 121 4.19 15.64 1.38
N GLY A 122 4.43 16.51 0.39
CA GLY A 122 5.77 16.80 -0.11
C GLY A 122 6.29 15.84 -1.18
N TYR A 123 5.47 14.90 -1.66
CA TYR A 123 5.85 13.95 -2.71
C TYR A 123 5.73 14.56 -4.13
N PRO A 124 6.51 14.03 -5.11
CA PRO A 124 6.39 14.40 -6.52
C PRO A 124 5.01 14.10 -7.12
N SER A 125 4.65 14.78 -8.22
CA SER A 125 3.35 14.60 -8.88
C SER A 125 3.16 13.25 -9.57
N SER A 126 4.22 12.45 -9.72
CA SER A 126 4.17 11.09 -10.29
C SER A 126 3.66 10.06 -9.29
N VAL A 127 3.63 10.37 -7.99
CA VAL A 127 3.20 9.43 -6.94
C VAL A 127 1.68 9.36 -6.89
N SER A 128 1.12 8.18 -7.16
CA SER A 128 -0.33 7.94 -7.17
C SER A 128 -0.89 7.40 -5.85
N GLY A 129 -0.03 6.89 -4.96
CA GLY A 129 -0.40 6.43 -3.62
C GLY A 129 0.81 6.34 -2.70
N VAL A 130 0.54 6.23 -1.40
CA VAL A 130 1.56 5.96 -0.37
C VAL A 130 0.93 5.31 0.85
N ALA A 131 1.63 4.33 1.42
CA ALA A 131 1.30 3.66 2.66
C ALA A 131 2.55 3.43 3.51
N PRO A 132 2.40 3.29 4.83
CA PRO A 132 3.48 2.78 5.65
C PRO A 132 3.75 1.30 5.32
N TYR A 133 5.01 0.90 5.45
CA TYR A 133 5.45 -0.47 5.21
C TYR A 133 6.44 -0.91 6.30
N SER A 134 6.31 -2.18 6.73
CA SER A 134 7.23 -2.80 7.69
C SER A 134 7.55 -4.27 7.37
N GLY A 135 6.98 -4.84 6.30
CA GLY A 135 6.99 -6.28 6.05
C GLY A 135 6.05 -7.09 6.96
N GLU A 136 5.36 -6.43 7.90
CA GLU A 136 4.37 -7.03 8.80
C GLU A 136 3.00 -6.34 8.66
N VAL A 137 1.97 -6.95 9.24
CA VAL A 137 0.61 -6.38 9.26
C VAL A 137 0.56 -5.18 10.21
N MET A 138 0.18 -4.02 9.67
CA MET A 138 0.08 -2.75 10.38
C MET A 138 -1.38 -2.38 10.63
N ARG A 139 -1.94 -2.89 11.75
CA ARG A 139 -3.30 -2.52 12.18
C ARG A 139 -3.34 -1.03 12.56
N GLY A 140 -4.40 -0.32 12.16
CA GLY A 140 -4.53 1.12 12.39
C GLY A 140 -3.78 1.98 11.37
N ALA A 141 -3.11 1.38 10.36
CA ALA A 141 -2.41 2.11 9.32
C ALA A 141 -3.35 3.04 8.53
N ILE A 142 -2.79 4.17 8.06
CA ILE A 142 -3.45 5.07 7.13
C ILE A 142 -2.68 5.07 5.81
N ALA A 143 -3.33 4.61 4.76
CA ALA A 143 -2.87 4.67 3.38
C ALA A 143 -3.55 5.83 2.63
N PHE A 144 -2.89 6.34 1.60
CA PHE A 144 -3.37 7.44 0.77
C PHE A 144 -3.34 7.06 -0.70
N VAL A 145 -4.44 7.31 -1.41
CA VAL A 145 -4.51 7.18 -2.86
C VAL A 145 -4.89 8.53 -3.45
N PHE A 146 -3.97 9.11 -4.22
CA PHE A 146 -4.06 10.47 -4.73
C PHE A 146 -4.85 10.52 -6.04
N SER A 147 -6.18 10.58 -5.90
CA SER A 147 -7.10 10.52 -7.04
C SER A 147 -6.93 11.63 -8.08
N ASP A 148 -6.28 12.75 -7.73
CA ASP A 148 -6.02 13.82 -8.69
C ASP A 148 -4.94 13.43 -9.71
N VAL A 149 -4.00 12.53 -9.34
CA VAL A 149 -2.93 12.04 -10.22
C VAL A 149 -3.46 11.08 -11.26
N VAL A 150 -4.37 10.19 -10.85
CA VAL A 150 -5.00 9.19 -11.70
C VAL A 150 -6.34 9.67 -12.27
N GLU A 151 -6.62 10.98 -12.20
CA GLU A 151 -7.83 11.63 -12.74
C GLU A 151 -9.16 10.98 -12.31
N SER A 152 -9.20 10.39 -11.11
CA SER A 152 -10.35 9.63 -10.60
C SER A 152 -10.80 8.50 -11.54
N GLU A 153 -9.86 7.89 -12.27
CA GLU A 153 -10.05 6.71 -13.10
C GLU A 153 -10.26 5.48 -12.21
N VAL A 154 -11.24 4.63 -12.55
CA VAL A 154 -11.73 3.57 -11.66
C VAL A 154 -10.69 2.47 -11.47
N GLU A 155 -10.08 1.96 -12.53
CA GLU A 155 -9.14 0.84 -12.45
C GLU A 155 -7.83 1.28 -11.80
N GLN A 156 -7.33 2.47 -12.13
CA GLN A 156 -6.11 3.02 -11.51
C GLN A 156 -6.32 3.30 -10.02
N THR A 157 -7.47 3.86 -9.64
CA THR A 157 -7.79 4.08 -8.21
C THR A 157 -7.94 2.75 -7.48
N CYS A 158 -8.63 1.77 -8.08
CA CYS A 158 -8.76 0.44 -7.51
C CYS A 158 -7.40 -0.22 -7.30
N THR A 159 -6.56 -0.25 -8.34
CA THR A 159 -5.20 -0.81 -8.27
C THR A 159 -4.34 -0.10 -7.22
N GLY A 160 -4.41 1.23 -7.16
CA GLY A 160 -3.73 2.00 -6.11
C GLY A 160 -4.18 1.59 -4.71
N ILE A 161 -5.49 1.45 -4.47
CA ILE A 161 -6.00 0.97 -3.17
C ILE A 161 -5.47 -0.43 -2.86
N LEU A 162 -5.45 -1.35 -3.83
CA LEU A 162 -4.90 -2.70 -3.63
C LEU A 162 -3.41 -2.65 -3.25
N HIS A 163 -2.64 -1.82 -3.95
CA HIS A 163 -1.22 -1.63 -3.74
C HIS A 163 -0.94 -1.11 -2.33
N GLU A 164 -1.58 -0.01 -1.95
CA GLU A 164 -1.35 0.63 -0.65
C GLU A 164 -1.83 -0.23 0.52
N VAL A 165 -2.99 -0.88 0.38
CA VAL A 165 -3.45 -1.85 1.39
C VAL A 165 -2.48 -3.02 1.48
N GLY A 166 -1.93 -3.48 0.36
CA GLY A 166 -0.91 -4.52 0.30
C GLY A 166 0.29 -4.21 1.21
N HIS A 167 0.82 -3.00 1.14
CA HIS A 167 1.89 -2.55 2.03
C HIS A 167 1.51 -2.63 3.51
N THR A 168 0.30 -2.20 3.88
CA THR A 168 -0.17 -2.29 5.28
C THR A 168 -0.35 -3.74 5.76
N LEU A 169 -0.39 -4.70 4.82
CA LEU A 169 -0.48 -6.14 5.10
C LEU A 169 0.86 -6.85 4.95
N GLY A 170 1.96 -6.09 4.79
CA GLY A 170 3.32 -6.62 4.74
C GLY A 170 3.83 -6.98 3.34
N LEU A 171 3.09 -6.65 2.28
CA LEU A 171 3.57 -6.85 0.91
C LEU A 171 4.59 -5.78 0.52
N ASP A 172 5.70 -6.23 -0.05
CA ASP A 172 6.63 -5.38 -0.80
C ASP A 172 6.17 -5.26 -2.27
N HIS A 173 6.80 -4.36 -3.02
CA HIS A 173 6.69 -4.29 -4.47
C HIS A 173 7.11 -5.61 -5.12
N GLU A 174 6.42 -6.00 -6.17
CA GLU A 174 6.67 -7.25 -6.90
C GLU A 174 6.99 -6.95 -8.38
N TYR A 175 8.08 -7.54 -8.89
CA TYR A 175 8.45 -7.43 -10.30
C TYR A 175 7.68 -8.45 -11.16
N LEU A 176 6.34 -8.42 -11.04
CA LEU A 176 5.40 -9.29 -11.73
C LEU A 176 4.22 -8.46 -12.23
N CYS A 177 4.12 -8.25 -13.54
CA CYS A 177 3.20 -7.26 -14.09
C CYS A 177 1.75 -7.45 -13.64
N GLU A 178 1.27 -8.69 -13.62
CA GLU A 178 -0.12 -9.00 -13.29
C GLU A 178 -0.44 -8.79 -11.80
N ASP A 179 0.55 -8.49 -10.96
CA ASP A 179 0.36 -8.24 -9.53
C ASP A 179 0.06 -6.75 -9.23
N PRO A 180 -0.91 -6.43 -8.33
CA PRO A 180 -1.17 -5.08 -7.84
C PRO A 180 0.05 -4.43 -7.21
N MET A 181 0.98 -5.20 -6.65
CA MET A 181 2.22 -4.70 -6.05
C MET A 181 3.28 -4.30 -7.08
N SER A 182 2.98 -4.39 -8.38
CA SER A 182 3.94 -4.10 -9.45
C SER A 182 3.73 -2.73 -10.11
N TYR A 183 4.84 -2.02 -10.36
CA TYR A 183 4.87 -0.80 -11.19
C TYR A 183 4.82 -1.09 -12.70
N LEU A 184 5.00 -2.35 -13.10
CA LEU A 184 4.91 -2.75 -14.50
C LEU A 184 3.48 -2.60 -15.02
N TRP A 185 3.35 -2.27 -16.30
CA TRP A 185 2.08 -1.95 -16.95
C TRP A 185 1.90 -2.70 -18.26
N GLY A 186 0.67 -2.70 -18.80
CA GLY A 186 0.36 -3.30 -20.11
C GLY A 186 -0.06 -4.77 -20.07
N CYS A 187 -0.13 -5.39 -18.90
CA CYS A 187 -0.61 -6.77 -18.67
C CYS A 187 -2.11 -6.88 -18.40
N GLY A 188 -2.84 -5.76 -18.42
CA GLY A 188 -4.28 -5.72 -18.19
C GLY A 188 -4.62 -5.69 -16.70
N GLU A 189 -5.65 -6.45 -16.33
CA GLU A 189 -6.22 -6.44 -14.98
C GLU A 189 -5.27 -7.05 -13.94
N LYS A 190 -4.92 -6.30 -12.89
CA LYS A 190 -4.00 -6.74 -11.84
C LYS A 190 -4.69 -7.49 -10.70
N ARG A 191 -4.17 -8.63 -10.28
CA ARG A 191 -4.68 -9.44 -9.15
C ARG A 191 -3.54 -9.99 -8.34
N PHE A 192 -3.71 -10.15 -7.03
CA PHE A 192 -2.69 -10.80 -6.21
C PHE A 192 -2.40 -12.21 -6.75
N GLN A 193 -1.17 -12.43 -7.17
CA GLN A 193 -0.77 -13.65 -7.87
C GLN A 193 -0.31 -14.71 -6.87
N ASP A 194 -0.78 -15.94 -7.08
CA ASP A 194 -0.23 -17.12 -6.41
C ASP A 194 0.97 -17.65 -7.20
N GLN A 195 1.98 -16.79 -7.31
CA GLN A 195 3.24 -17.04 -8.00
C GLN A 195 4.37 -16.45 -7.15
N VAL A 196 5.52 -17.13 -7.11
CA VAL A 196 6.73 -16.55 -6.53
C VAL A 196 7.36 -15.63 -7.57
N ALA A 197 7.64 -14.38 -7.20
CA ALA A 197 8.37 -13.44 -8.04
C ALA A 197 9.41 -12.64 -7.24
N ALA A 198 10.37 -12.08 -7.96
CA ALA A 198 11.32 -11.13 -7.38
C ALA A 198 10.57 -9.87 -6.89
N CYS A 199 11.07 -9.26 -5.83
CA CYS A 199 10.60 -7.94 -5.43
C CYS A 199 11.19 -6.87 -6.35
N GLY A 200 10.56 -5.70 -6.44
CA GLY A 200 11.12 -4.56 -7.16
C GLY A 200 10.14 -3.73 -7.98
N GLU A 201 10.61 -2.56 -8.39
CA GLU A 201 9.86 -1.50 -9.06
C GLU A 201 10.14 -1.50 -10.57
N GLU A 202 11.35 -1.08 -10.95
CA GLU A 202 11.82 -0.99 -12.34
C GLU A 202 12.79 -2.12 -12.69
N GLU A 203 13.45 -2.68 -11.68
CA GLU A 203 14.36 -3.82 -11.75
C GLU A 203 14.16 -4.77 -10.55
N GLU A 204 14.61 -6.01 -10.70
CA GLU A 204 14.55 -7.01 -9.64
C GLU A 204 15.49 -6.65 -8.47
N ARG A 205 15.00 -6.81 -7.24
CA ARG A 205 15.76 -6.65 -5.99
C ARG A 205 15.32 -7.65 -4.94
N SER A 206 16.11 -7.75 -3.87
CA SER A 206 15.65 -8.43 -2.64
C SER A 206 14.49 -7.66 -2.02
N CYS A 207 13.61 -8.38 -1.34
CA CYS A 207 12.48 -7.80 -0.64
C CYS A 207 12.95 -7.06 0.62
N GLY A 208 12.25 -5.99 0.99
CA GLY A 208 12.60 -5.12 2.12
C GLY A 208 12.51 -5.82 3.48
N ASN A 209 11.86 -6.99 3.55
CA ASN A 209 11.87 -7.85 4.74
C ASN A 209 13.08 -8.81 4.81
N GLY A 210 14.00 -8.75 3.84
CA GLY A 210 15.21 -9.57 3.77
C GLY A 210 15.07 -10.87 2.97
N GLU A 211 13.86 -11.20 2.49
CA GLU A 211 13.64 -12.36 1.63
C GLU A 211 14.10 -12.09 0.18
N ALA A 212 14.41 -13.15 -0.56
CA ALA A 212 14.84 -13.03 -1.96
C ALA A 212 13.66 -12.77 -2.92
N THR A 213 12.46 -13.24 -2.56
CA THR A 213 11.26 -13.24 -3.41
C THR A 213 10.02 -13.17 -2.54
N GLN A 214 8.90 -12.75 -3.11
CA GLN A 214 7.59 -12.75 -2.48
C GLN A 214 6.59 -13.60 -3.30
N ASN A 215 5.50 -14.01 -2.66
CA ASN A 215 4.27 -14.42 -3.34
C ASN A 215 3.13 -13.65 -2.66
N SER A 216 2.56 -12.68 -3.37
CA SER A 216 1.61 -11.74 -2.77
C SER A 216 0.36 -12.44 -2.24
N TYR A 217 -0.19 -13.39 -2.99
CA TYR A 217 -1.37 -14.16 -2.60
C TYR A 217 -1.12 -14.94 -1.31
N ARG A 218 -0.01 -15.70 -1.24
CA ARG A 218 0.32 -16.52 -0.07
C ARG A 218 0.65 -15.68 1.15
N THR A 219 1.29 -14.53 0.95
CA THR A 219 1.57 -13.59 2.04
C THR A 219 0.28 -13.02 2.61
N LEU A 220 -0.68 -12.62 1.76
CA LEU A 220 -2.01 -12.19 2.24
C LEU A 220 -2.78 -13.31 2.95
N VAL A 221 -2.73 -14.55 2.45
CA VAL A 221 -3.34 -15.69 3.16
C VAL A 221 -2.71 -15.90 4.53
N ALA A 222 -1.39 -15.76 4.67
CA ALA A 222 -0.72 -15.87 5.96
C ALA A 222 -1.10 -14.71 6.89
N ALA A 223 -1.19 -13.49 6.36
CA ALA A 223 -1.49 -12.27 7.11
C ALA A 223 -2.92 -12.24 7.66
N VAL A 224 -3.91 -12.56 6.81
CA VAL A 224 -5.33 -12.34 7.14
C VAL A 224 -6.19 -13.61 7.08
N GLY A 225 -5.71 -14.66 6.42
CA GLY A 225 -6.50 -15.86 6.14
C GLY A 225 -7.39 -15.74 4.90
N LEU A 226 -7.95 -16.87 4.49
CA LEU A 226 -8.97 -16.93 3.43
C LEU A 226 -10.36 -16.56 3.98
N ARG A 227 -11.21 -15.98 3.13
CA ARG A 227 -12.62 -15.80 3.46
C ARG A 227 -13.29 -17.18 3.62
N ALA A 228 -14.16 -17.30 4.61
CA ALA A 228 -14.81 -18.58 4.92
C ALA A 228 -15.60 -19.10 3.71
N GLY A 229 -15.24 -20.30 3.22
CA GLY A 229 -15.86 -20.94 2.06
C GLY A 229 -15.02 -20.91 0.78
N ASP A 230 -13.95 -20.11 0.73
CA ASP A 230 -13.04 -20.08 -0.41
C ASP A 230 -11.89 -21.08 -0.26
N ALA A 231 -11.55 -21.75 -1.36
CA ALA A 231 -10.34 -22.57 -1.47
C ALA A 231 -9.21 -21.72 -2.06
N ALA A 232 -7.97 -21.98 -1.63
CA ALA A 232 -6.80 -21.36 -2.27
C ALA A 232 -6.80 -21.69 -3.79
N PRO A 233 -6.48 -20.72 -4.66
CA PRO A 233 -6.24 -20.95 -6.07
C PRO A 233 -5.26 -22.10 -6.25
N VAL A 234 -5.51 -22.89 -7.30
CA VAL A 234 -4.52 -23.86 -7.76
C VAL A 234 -3.38 -23.06 -8.38
N THR A 235 -2.18 -23.14 -7.81
CA THR A 235 -0.94 -22.54 -8.33
C THR A 235 -0.84 -22.76 -9.84
N ARG A 236 -0.84 -21.69 -10.63
CA ARG A 236 -0.48 -21.78 -12.05
C ARG A 236 1.04 -21.83 -12.15
N ALA A 237 1.56 -22.72 -12.99
CA ALA A 237 2.98 -22.74 -13.29
C ALA A 237 3.40 -21.38 -13.87
N PRO A 238 4.61 -20.87 -13.54
CA PRO A 238 5.08 -19.58 -14.04
C PRO A 238 5.07 -19.58 -15.57
N THR A 239 4.51 -18.53 -16.15
CA THR A 239 4.60 -18.29 -17.58
C THR A 239 6.05 -17.86 -17.87
N PRO A 240 6.75 -18.48 -18.85
CA PRO A 240 8.10 -18.07 -19.17
C PRO A 240 8.12 -16.58 -19.56
N ALA A 241 9.11 -15.85 -19.06
CA ALA A 241 9.31 -14.44 -19.41
C ALA A 241 9.36 -14.26 -20.93
N PRO A 242 8.79 -13.17 -21.48
CA PRO A 242 8.92 -12.86 -22.91
C PRO A 242 10.40 -12.69 -23.29
N PRO A 243 10.77 -13.03 -24.55
CA PRO A 243 12.15 -13.00 -25.03
C PRO A 243 12.74 -11.59 -25.13
#